data_AF-A0A1A6GNT3-F1
#
_entry.id   AF-A0A1A6GNT3-F1
#
_cell.length_a   1.000
_cell.length_b   1.000
_cell.length_c   1.000
_cell.angle_alpha   90.00
_cell.angle_beta   90.00
_cell.angle_gamma   90.00
#
_symmetry.space_group_name_H-M   'P 1'
#
loop_
_entity.id
_entity.type
_entity.pdbx_description
1 polymer ?
#
loop_
_entity_poly.entity_id
_entity_poly.type
_entity_poly.pdbx_seq_one_letter_code
_entity_poly.pdbx_strand_id
1 'polypeptide(L)'
;MPREQAAALSAIQRDFTALGQPHYACDCHPVGAAGKTCNQTTGQCPCKDGVTGITCNRCAKGYQQSRSPIAPCITRSFPMATGAGTEAWLKSGPGLREGDLCQLPALL
;
A
#
# COMPACT_ATOMS: atom_id res chain seq x y z
N MET A 1 48.60 -2.88 18.04
CA MET A 1 48.06 -1.85 17.12
C MET A 1 46.63 -2.26 16.72
N PRO A 2 45.61 -1.84 17.47
CA PRO A 2 44.20 -2.18 17.22
C PRO A 2 43.68 -1.64 15.89
N ARG A 3 43.03 -2.53 15.13
CA ARG A 3 42.53 -2.38 13.75
C ARG A 3 41.06 -1.95 13.70
N GLU A 4 40.67 -0.94 14.47
CA GLU A 4 39.25 -0.51 14.48
C GLU A 4 39.07 0.95 14.05
N GLN A 5 39.85 1.35 13.05
CA GLN A 5 39.59 2.54 12.23
C GLN A 5 38.62 2.21 11.10
N ALA A 6 37.42 1.75 11.44
CA ALA A 6 36.34 1.48 10.47
C ALA A 6 35.03 2.23 10.77
N ALA A 7 35.07 3.22 11.66
CA ALA A 7 33.91 4.04 12.03
C ALA A 7 33.97 5.48 11.48
N ALA A 8 34.82 5.77 10.48
CA ALA A 8 35.11 7.13 10.04
C ALA A 8 34.49 7.56 8.69
N LEU A 9 33.49 6.85 8.18
CA LEU A 9 32.78 7.22 6.93
C LEU A 9 31.25 7.18 7.09
N SER A 10 30.74 7.68 8.23
CA SER A 10 29.30 7.92 8.42
C SER A 10 29.00 9.33 8.94
N ALA A 11 29.97 10.25 8.82
CA ALA A 11 29.87 11.63 9.29
C ALA A 11 29.29 12.61 8.23
N ILE A 12 28.47 12.12 7.30
CA ILE A 12 27.71 12.96 6.35
C ILE A 12 26.20 12.67 6.33
N GLN A 13 25.69 11.77 7.18
CA GLN A 13 24.25 11.61 7.37
C GLN A 13 23.72 12.66 8.36
N ARG A 14 23.94 13.93 8.01
CA ARG A 14 23.31 15.17 8.51
C ARG A 14 22.69 15.05 9.91
N ASP A 15 23.52 15.29 10.93
CA ASP A 15 23.12 15.53 12.32
C ASP A 15 22.32 16.83 12.44
N PHE A 16 21.06 16.80 12.02
CA PHE A 16 20.12 17.93 12.17
C PHE A 16 19.57 18.04 13.62
N THR A 17 19.90 17.09 14.48
CA THR A 17 19.44 16.99 15.87
C THR A 17 20.03 18.06 16.80
N ALA A 18 21.12 18.73 16.39
CA ALA A 18 21.83 19.72 17.21
C ALA A 18 21.23 21.15 17.20
N LEU A 19 20.21 21.43 16.40
CA LEU A 19 19.63 22.79 16.26
C LEU A 19 18.41 23.06 17.15
N GLY A 20 18.02 22.15 18.04
CA GLY A 20 16.85 22.35 18.92
C GLY A 20 15.53 22.53 18.15
N GLN A 21 15.49 22.12 16.88
CA GLN A 21 14.25 22.03 16.13
C GLN A 21 13.51 20.76 16.56
N PRO A 22 12.17 20.80 16.75
CA PRO A 22 11.39 19.58 16.93
C PRO A 22 11.41 18.79 15.62
N HIS A 23 12.48 18.03 15.40
CA HIS A 23 12.48 16.92 14.46
C HIS A 23 11.52 15.89 15.03
N TYR A 24 10.24 16.06 14.74
CA TYR A 24 9.25 15.03 14.97
C TYR A 24 9.74 13.81 14.15
N ALA A 25 10.18 12.78 14.84
CA ALA A 25 10.69 11.58 14.18
C ALA A 25 9.53 11.00 13.36
N CYS A 26 9.71 10.93 12.03
CA CYS A 26 8.73 10.34 11.13
C CYS A 26 8.60 8.84 11.47
N ASP A 27 7.63 8.47 12.30
CA ASP A 27 7.33 7.06 12.60
C ASP A 27 6.39 6.47 11.54
N CYS A 28 6.81 6.56 10.27
CA CYS A 28 6.01 6.06 9.16
C CYS A 28 6.01 4.52 9.15
N HIS A 29 4.82 3.92 9.11
CA HIS A 29 4.66 2.48 9.14
C HIS A 29 5.36 1.82 7.93
N PRO A 30 6.27 0.85 8.14
CA PRO A 30 7.19 0.38 7.09
C PRO A 30 6.48 -0.31 5.92
N VAL A 31 5.30 -0.88 6.15
CA VAL A 31 4.50 -1.54 5.11
C VAL A 31 3.45 -0.59 4.52
N GLY A 32 2.92 0.33 5.34
CA GLY A 32 1.76 1.16 5.01
C GLY A 32 2.12 2.49 4.37
N ALA A 33 3.33 2.98 4.63
CA ALA A 33 3.87 4.19 4.01
C ALA A 33 4.65 3.86 2.72
N ALA A 34 4.61 4.76 1.77
CA ALA A 34 5.40 4.73 0.55
C ALA A 34 6.85 5.22 0.77
N GLY A 35 7.13 5.83 1.93
CA GLY A 35 8.44 6.36 2.27
C GLY A 35 8.59 6.67 3.75
N LYS A 36 9.83 6.99 4.14
CA LYS A 36 10.20 7.35 5.53
C LYS A 36 10.17 8.85 5.79
N THR A 37 10.12 9.65 4.73
CA THR A 37 10.04 11.11 4.81
C THR A 37 8.57 11.51 4.91
N CYS A 38 8.24 12.21 5.97
CA CYS A 38 6.91 12.74 6.21
C CYS A 38 6.88 14.26 6.04
N ASN A 39 5.68 14.82 5.97
CA ASN A 39 5.47 16.24 5.74
C ASN A 39 5.93 17.07 6.95
N GLN A 40 6.89 17.98 6.75
CA GLN A 40 7.52 18.81 7.79
C GLN A 40 6.57 19.75 8.52
N THR A 41 5.41 20.06 7.94
CA THR A 41 4.42 20.94 8.54
C THR A 41 3.31 20.18 9.25
N THR A 42 2.85 19.06 8.69
CA THR A 42 1.67 18.33 9.22
C THR A 42 2.02 17.04 9.95
N GLY A 43 3.25 16.54 9.78
CA GLY A 43 3.69 15.23 10.24
C GLY A 43 3.14 14.05 9.45
N GLN A 44 2.36 14.29 8.40
CA GLN A 44 1.71 13.24 7.63
C GLN A 44 2.71 12.47 6.75
N CYS A 45 2.75 11.15 6.94
CA CYS A 45 3.49 10.23 6.09
C CYS A 45 2.78 10.02 4.74
N PRO A 46 3.53 9.78 3.65
CA PRO A 46 2.94 9.41 2.36
C PRO A 46 2.40 7.98 2.45
N CYS A 47 1.08 7.82 2.51
CA CYS A 47 0.43 6.52 2.65
C CYS A 47 0.24 5.82 1.31
N LYS A 48 0.27 4.48 1.34
CA LYS A 48 -0.08 3.63 0.19
C LYS A 48 -1.59 3.60 -0.02
N ASP A 49 -1.99 3.06 -1.16
CA ASP A 49 -3.40 2.95 -1.52
C ASP A 49 -4.20 2.19 -0.46
N GLY A 50 -5.37 2.73 -0.11
CA GLY A 50 -6.20 2.18 0.95
C GLY A 50 -5.66 2.29 2.39
N VAL A 51 -4.51 2.93 2.62
CA VAL A 51 -3.93 3.14 3.96
C VAL A 51 -4.21 4.56 4.44
N THR A 52 -4.44 4.75 5.73
CA THR A 52 -4.75 6.05 6.34
C THR A 52 -4.10 6.22 7.72
N GLY A 53 -4.21 7.42 8.30
CA GLY A 53 -3.57 7.85 9.54
C GLY A 53 -2.27 8.62 9.30
N ILE A 54 -1.84 9.40 10.30
CA ILE A 54 -0.62 10.25 10.23
C ILE A 54 0.61 9.41 9.89
N THR A 55 0.70 8.22 10.48
CA THR A 55 1.81 7.27 10.32
C THR A 55 1.50 6.13 9.34
N CYS A 56 0.35 6.15 8.64
CA CYS A 56 -0.07 5.10 7.72
C CYS A 56 -0.20 3.71 8.38
N ASN A 57 -0.72 3.66 9.60
CA ASN A 57 -0.78 2.45 10.44
C ASN A 57 -2.09 1.67 10.36
N ARG A 58 -3.09 2.13 9.59
CA ARG A 58 -4.41 1.48 9.50
C ARG A 58 -4.97 1.56 8.09
N CYS A 59 -5.84 0.62 7.72
CA CYS A 59 -6.57 0.71 6.45
C CYS A 59 -7.70 1.73 6.54
N ALA A 60 -8.00 2.39 5.42
CA ALA A 60 -9.16 3.25 5.27
C ALA A 60 -10.47 2.45 5.37
N LYS A 61 -11.59 3.14 5.60
CA LYS A 61 -12.91 2.49 5.63
C LYS A 61 -13.17 1.81 4.28
N GLY A 62 -13.65 0.56 4.31
CA GLY A 62 -13.89 -0.24 3.10
C GLY A 62 -12.66 -1.04 2.60
N TYR A 63 -11.50 -0.84 3.22
CA TYR A 63 -10.29 -1.64 2.94
C TYR A 63 -10.06 -2.68 4.05
N GLN A 64 -9.37 -3.76 3.69
CA GLN A 64 -8.96 -4.83 4.60
C GLN A 64 -7.46 -5.11 4.46
N GLN A 65 -6.86 -5.52 5.57
CA GLN A 65 -5.46 -5.90 5.58
C GLN A 65 -5.24 -7.16 4.75
N SER A 66 -4.32 -7.07 3.80
CA SER A 66 -3.83 -8.17 2.99
C SER A 66 -2.50 -8.69 3.54
N ARG A 67 -1.99 -9.80 3.01
CA ARG A 67 -0.66 -10.32 3.34
C ARG A 67 0.45 -9.76 2.44
N SER A 68 0.11 -8.89 1.50
CA SER A 68 1.07 -8.35 0.52
C SER A 68 1.80 -7.13 1.07
N PRO A 69 3.14 -7.11 1.10
CA PRO A 69 3.89 -5.92 1.53
C PRO A 69 3.76 -4.75 0.53
N ILE A 70 3.46 -5.05 -0.74
CA ILE A 70 3.27 -4.06 -1.80
C ILE A 70 1.91 -3.37 -1.67
N ALA A 71 0.84 -4.13 -1.41
CA ALA A 71 -0.53 -3.63 -1.27
C ALA A 71 -1.15 -4.13 0.06
N PRO A 72 -0.79 -3.53 1.21
CA PRO A 72 -1.21 -4.04 2.52
C PRO A 72 -2.69 -3.82 2.81
N CYS A 73 -3.36 -2.90 2.12
CA CYS A 73 -4.78 -2.64 2.26
C CYS A 73 -5.44 -2.80 0.88
N ILE A 74 -6.44 -3.68 0.79
CA ILE A 74 -7.21 -3.93 -0.44
C ILE A 74 -8.71 -3.75 -0.17
N THR A 75 -9.48 -3.27 -1.13
CA THR A 75 -10.94 -3.31 -1.02
C THR A 75 -11.42 -4.73 -1.29
N ARG A 76 -12.47 -5.19 -0.58
CA ARG A 76 -13.20 -6.40 -0.99
C ARG A 76 -14.11 -6.13 -2.20
N SER A 77 -13.60 -5.39 -3.17
CA SER A 77 -14.16 -5.34 -4.51
C SER A 77 -13.42 -6.42 -5.30
N PHE A 78 -13.85 -7.67 -5.21
CA PHE A 78 -13.64 -8.55 -6.36
C PHE A 78 -14.36 -7.85 -7.52
N PRO A 79 -13.62 -7.45 -8.55
CA PRO A 79 -13.08 -8.43 -9.46
C PRO A 79 -11.55 -8.34 -9.57
N MET A 80 -10.97 -9.49 -9.89
CA MET A 80 -9.68 -9.58 -10.55
C MET A 80 -9.72 -8.74 -11.83
N ALA A 81 -9.41 -7.45 -11.72
CA ALA A 81 -9.18 -6.55 -12.84
C ALA A 81 -7.76 -6.02 -12.71
N THR A 82 -6.79 -6.90 -12.98
CA THR A 82 -5.57 -6.44 -13.66
C THR A 82 -6.03 -5.73 -14.94
N GLY A 83 -6.04 -4.42 -14.89
CA GLY A 83 -6.56 -3.62 -15.99
C GLY A 83 -6.41 -2.14 -15.72
N ALA A 84 -5.17 -1.65 -15.73
CA ALA A 84 -4.96 -0.39 -16.42
C ALA A 84 -5.41 -0.62 -17.87
N GLY A 85 -6.67 -0.32 -18.17
CA GLY A 85 -7.31 -0.66 -19.42
C GLY A 85 -8.65 0.04 -19.53
N THR A 86 -8.70 1.05 -20.38
CA THR A 86 -9.89 1.80 -20.75
C THR A 86 -10.93 0.89 -21.41
N GLU A 87 -11.89 0.36 -20.67
CA GLU A 87 -13.10 -0.23 -21.28
C GLU A 87 -14.33 -0.13 -20.36
N ALA A 88 -15.07 0.96 -20.58
CA ALA A 88 -16.49 1.02 -20.29
C ALA A 88 -17.23 -0.01 -21.17
N TRP A 89 -17.30 -1.26 -20.73
CA TRP A 89 -18.07 -2.33 -21.40
C TRP A 89 -19.06 -3.03 -20.47
N LEU A 90 -19.56 -2.35 -19.44
CA LEU A 90 -20.86 -2.70 -18.84
C LEU A 90 -21.97 -1.98 -19.62
N LYS A 91 -22.00 -2.32 -20.91
CA LYS A 91 -23.20 -2.29 -21.74
C LYS A 91 -24.36 -2.79 -20.91
N SER A 92 -25.37 -1.93 -20.80
CA SER A 92 -26.73 -2.25 -20.45
C SER A 92 -27.25 -3.37 -21.35
N GLY A 93 -26.99 -4.62 -20.98
CA GLY A 93 -27.62 -5.81 -21.52
C GLY A 93 -28.62 -6.31 -20.48
N PRO A 94 -29.93 -6.32 -20.76
CA PRO A 94 -30.92 -6.86 -19.84
C PRO A 94 -30.75 -8.37 -19.69
N GLY A 95 -31.10 -8.85 -18.50
CA GLY A 95 -30.73 -10.15 -17.98
C GLY A 95 -31.23 -11.35 -18.76
N LEU A 96 -30.48 -12.43 -18.61
CA LEU A 96 -30.98 -13.80 -18.55
C LEU A 96 -30.22 -14.48 -17.41
N ARG A 97 -30.93 -14.63 -16.28
CA ARG A 97 -30.68 -15.68 -15.30
C ARG A 97 -31.28 -16.97 -15.89
N GLU A 98 -31.14 -18.07 -15.15
CA GLU A 98 -31.49 -19.46 -15.50
C GLU A 98 -30.33 -20.17 -16.24
N GLY A 99 -29.61 -21.14 -15.67
CA GLY A 99 -30.11 -22.21 -14.82
C GLY A 99 -30.71 -23.34 -15.64
N ASP A 100 -30.02 -23.81 -16.69
CA ASP A 100 -30.37 -24.98 -17.51
C ASP A 100 -29.14 -25.23 -18.42
N LEU A 101 -28.50 -26.38 -18.56
CA LEU A 101 -28.69 -27.72 -18.07
C LEU A 101 -27.35 -28.42 -18.34
N CYS A 102 -26.68 -28.93 -17.29
CA CYS A 102 -25.70 -30.00 -17.48
C CYS A 102 -26.46 -31.25 -17.94
N GLN A 103 -26.76 -31.35 -19.24
CA GLN A 103 -27.11 -32.63 -19.85
C GLN A 103 -26.07 -32.96 -20.93
N LEU A 104 -24.91 -33.43 -20.49
CA LEU A 104 -24.36 -34.62 -21.14
C LEU A 104 -25.33 -35.78 -20.83
N PRO A 105 -25.63 -36.64 -21.80
CA PRO A 105 -24.73 -37.75 -22.08
C PRO A 105 -24.43 -37.86 -23.59
N ALA A 106 -23.18 -38.01 -24.00
CA ALA A 106 -22.59 -39.32 -24.29
C ALA A 106 -23.59 -40.25 -25.00
N LEU A 107 -23.45 -40.44 -26.32
CA LEU A 107 -23.56 -41.74 -27.03
C LEU A 107 -23.44 -41.53 -28.55
N LEU A 108 -22.42 -42.20 -29.11
CA LEU A 108 -22.21 -42.72 -30.48
C LEU A 108 -22.38 -41.77 -31.68
#